data_AF-A0A939UTA0-F1
#
_entry.id   AF-A0A939UTA0-F1
#
_cell.length_a   1.000
_cell.length_b   1.000
_cell.length_c   1.000
_cell.angle_alpha   90.00
_cell.angle_beta   90.00
_cell.angle_gamma   90.00
#
_symmetry.space_group_name_H-M   'P 1'
#
loop_
_entity.id
_entity.type
_entity.pdbx_description
1 polymer ?
#
loop_
_entity_poly.entity_id
_entity_poly.type
_entity_poly.pdbx_seq_one_letter_code
_entity_poly.pdbx_strand_id
1 'polypeptide(L)'
;MEEIYLNAIRLMQGALYDDAAEEFGRIPDYKDSAERKLECERMSDGARKDRIYAEAQKAALSPIVRGQKKAISLFKTIPGWRDSDEQAEAALRRIDDIRAKDEADRREAKRIQTEKQAKMKKLRKRLTIAATALVLTLGAAFGAYRYYKTILRPKLDYKKAVSLMETGELDEAYLLLKKVDSAENDEKLLEIMKTRLSVAQVGSSVLFGTCEQDANKSNGSEAIEWLVVDKKDDKLLLVSKYAIDALPFNGVLGDKPFTWSNCTLREWLNQTYIDLLFTSGERSLICTTRVSAEPNPFYPDIDPGSPTTDKMFILSISEVLKYFPTDADRLCSSTPEAARLGAYGGLHDYCLWWLRNPGSDDYPSRTVVISSDGTIKYIGHFVDNQNYAVRPAIWVSAEGMTRQ
;
A
#
# COMPACT_ATOMS: atom_id res chain seq x y z
N MET A 1 -53.45 -41.54 87.28
CA MET A 1 -52.10 -41.25 87.82
C MET A 1 -51.08 -42.31 87.38
N GLU A 2 -51.34 -43.60 87.58
CA GLU A 2 -50.45 -44.71 87.15
C GLU A 2 -50.10 -44.68 85.65
N GLU A 3 -51.08 -44.46 84.78
CA GLU A 3 -50.89 -44.44 83.31
C GLU A 3 -50.00 -43.27 82.85
N ILE A 4 -50.19 -42.08 83.42
CA ILE A 4 -49.38 -40.87 83.18
C ILE A 4 -47.93 -41.12 83.62
N TYR A 5 -47.76 -41.75 84.79
CA TYR A 5 -46.44 -42.10 85.31
C TYR A 5 -45.70 -43.11 84.42
N LEU A 6 -46.36 -44.18 83.97
CA LEU A 6 -45.75 -45.17 83.08
C LEU A 6 -45.40 -44.58 81.71
N ASN A 7 -46.21 -43.65 81.20
CA ASN A 7 -45.89 -42.92 79.97
C ASN A 7 -44.67 -42.00 80.15
N ALA A 8 -44.58 -41.26 81.26
CA ALA A 8 -43.43 -40.42 81.59
C ALA A 8 -42.12 -41.23 81.70
N ILE A 9 -42.18 -42.42 82.30
CA ILE A 9 -41.04 -43.36 82.34
C ILE A 9 -40.63 -43.80 80.93
N ARG A 10 -41.60 -44.12 80.07
CA ARG A 10 -41.32 -44.50 78.68
C ARG A 10 -40.67 -43.37 77.88
N LEU A 11 -41.15 -42.13 78.04
CA LEU A 11 -40.58 -40.94 77.43
C LEU A 11 -39.14 -40.70 77.92
N MET A 12 -38.90 -40.83 79.23
CA MET A 12 -37.56 -40.72 79.82
C MET A 12 -36.60 -41.80 79.29
N GLN A 13 -37.05 -43.06 79.19
CA GLN A 13 -36.27 -44.16 78.60
C GLN A 13 -36.00 -43.95 77.10
N GLY A 14 -36.92 -43.28 76.40
CA GLY A 14 -36.77 -42.87 75.00
C GLY A 14 -35.91 -41.61 74.80
N ALA A 15 -35.29 -41.07 75.85
CA ALA A 15 -34.52 -39.82 75.84
C ALA A 15 -35.32 -38.57 75.41
N LEU A 16 -36.65 -38.61 75.52
CA LEU A 16 -37.55 -37.48 75.34
C LEU A 16 -37.72 -36.77 76.69
N TYR A 17 -36.62 -36.20 77.18
CA TYR A 17 -36.53 -35.71 78.56
C TYR A 17 -37.42 -34.50 78.83
N ASP A 18 -37.64 -33.59 77.86
CA ASP A 18 -38.56 -32.45 78.02
C ASP A 18 -40.00 -32.93 78.18
N ASP A 19 -40.45 -33.83 77.30
CA ASP A 19 -41.81 -34.40 77.34
C ASP A 19 -42.01 -35.26 78.61
N ALA A 20 -40.97 -35.98 79.04
CA ALA A 20 -40.99 -36.74 80.29
C ALA A 20 -41.09 -35.84 81.52
N ALA A 21 -40.35 -34.72 81.56
CA ALA A 21 -40.40 -33.75 82.64
C ALA A 21 -41.77 -33.09 82.77
N GLU A 22 -42.42 -32.78 81.64
CA GLU A 22 -43.79 -32.24 81.61
C GLU A 22 -44.79 -33.24 82.19
N GLU A 23 -44.75 -34.50 81.73
CA GLU A 23 -45.67 -35.54 82.20
C GLU A 23 -45.47 -35.88 83.69
N PHE A 24 -44.22 -35.97 84.17
CA PHE A 24 -43.94 -36.09 85.61
C PHE A 24 -44.41 -34.85 86.40
N GLY A 25 -44.32 -33.66 85.82
CA GLY A 25 -44.77 -32.41 86.43
C GLY A 25 -46.28 -32.29 86.62
N ARG A 26 -47.08 -33.06 85.87
CA ARG A 26 -48.54 -33.12 86.01
C ARG A 26 -48.98 -33.93 87.22
N ILE A 27 -48.09 -34.72 87.81
CA ILE A 27 -48.36 -35.64 88.94
C ILE A 27 -47.27 -35.54 90.04
N PRO A 28 -46.98 -34.33 90.58
CA PRO A 28 -45.80 -34.10 91.41
C PRO A 28 -45.79 -34.90 92.73
N ASP A 29 -46.96 -35.15 93.33
CA ASP A 29 -47.09 -35.86 94.61
C ASP A 29 -47.18 -37.39 94.46
N TYR A 30 -47.09 -37.91 93.22
CA TYR A 30 -47.25 -39.34 92.93
C TYR A 30 -45.89 -40.02 92.77
N LYS A 31 -45.57 -40.95 93.67
CA LYS A 31 -44.28 -41.69 93.71
C LYS A 31 -43.07 -40.73 93.73
N ASP A 32 -42.05 -41.02 92.93
CA ASP A 32 -40.82 -40.25 92.77
C ASP A 32 -40.92 -39.23 91.60
N SER A 33 -42.13 -38.88 91.15
CA SER A 33 -42.32 -38.04 89.95
C SER A 33 -41.65 -36.67 90.05
N ALA A 34 -41.67 -36.02 91.21
CA ALA A 34 -40.98 -34.74 91.41
C ALA A 34 -39.45 -34.85 91.25
N GLU A 35 -38.86 -35.95 91.71
CA GLU A 35 -37.42 -36.21 91.59
C GLU A 35 -37.05 -36.60 90.16
N ARG A 36 -37.86 -37.46 89.52
CA ARG A 36 -37.68 -37.85 88.11
C ARG A 36 -37.87 -36.69 87.14
N LYS A 37 -38.75 -35.75 87.44
CA LYS A 37 -38.88 -34.50 86.68
C LYS A 37 -37.56 -33.73 86.71
N LEU A 38 -37.00 -33.51 87.89
CA LEU A 38 -35.75 -32.79 88.06
C LEU A 38 -34.58 -33.51 87.36
N GLU A 39 -34.58 -34.85 87.41
CA GLU A 39 -33.63 -35.67 86.67
C GLU A 39 -33.79 -35.54 85.15
N CYS A 40 -35.02 -35.56 84.64
CA CYS A 40 -35.32 -35.33 83.22
C CYS A 40 -34.87 -33.92 82.79
N GLU A 41 -35.15 -32.89 83.57
CA GLU A 41 -34.68 -31.52 83.30
C GLU A 41 -33.15 -31.43 83.24
N ARG A 42 -32.45 -32.10 84.17
CA ARG A 42 -30.97 -32.18 84.16
C ARG A 42 -30.44 -32.92 82.94
N MET A 43 -31.06 -34.04 82.57
CA MET A 43 -30.68 -34.84 81.41
C MET A 43 -30.98 -34.12 80.09
N SER A 44 -32.10 -33.39 80.01
CA SER A 44 -32.44 -32.52 78.88
C SER A 44 -31.42 -31.39 78.71
N ASP A 45 -31.07 -30.69 79.80
CA ASP A 45 -30.06 -29.62 79.75
C ASP A 45 -28.69 -30.16 79.33
N GLY A 46 -28.31 -31.35 79.81
CA GLY A 46 -27.10 -32.06 79.38
C GLY A 46 -27.11 -32.40 77.89
N ALA A 47 -28.20 -32.98 77.38
CA ALA A 47 -28.36 -33.31 75.96
C ALA A 47 -28.33 -32.06 75.06
N ARG A 48 -28.96 -30.96 75.51
CA ARG A 48 -28.91 -29.66 74.83
C ARG A 48 -27.48 -29.13 74.77
N LYS A 49 -26.75 -29.16 75.89
CA LYS A 49 -25.35 -28.70 75.97
C LYS A 49 -24.43 -29.56 75.11
N ASP A 50 -24.61 -30.88 75.09
CA ASP A 50 -23.84 -31.78 74.22
C ASP A 50 -24.09 -31.55 72.73
N ARG A 51 -25.34 -31.26 72.33
CA ARG A 51 -25.66 -30.88 70.94
C ARG A 51 -24.96 -29.57 70.53
N ILE A 52 -25.02 -28.56 71.39
CA ILE A 52 -24.35 -27.27 71.16
C ILE A 52 -22.83 -27.46 71.09
N TYR A 53 -22.28 -28.27 72.00
CA TYR A 53 -20.86 -28.59 72.04
C TYR A 53 -20.39 -29.31 70.76
N ALA A 54 -21.15 -30.28 70.26
CA ALA A 54 -20.85 -30.96 68.99
C ALA A 54 -20.90 -30.01 67.79
N GLU A 55 -21.87 -29.09 67.75
CA GLU A 55 -21.94 -28.07 66.70
C GLU A 55 -20.75 -27.10 66.79
N ALA A 56 -20.38 -26.70 68.01
CA ALA A 56 -19.24 -25.80 68.28
C ALA A 56 -17.92 -26.44 67.83
N GLN A 57 -17.70 -27.72 68.13
CA GLN A 57 -16.53 -28.47 67.66
C GLN A 57 -16.48 -28.53 66.12
N LYS A 58 -17.60 -28.81 65.46
CA LYS A 58 -17.67 -28.80 63.99
C LYS A 58 -17.34 -27.42 63.41
N ALA A 59 -17.83 -26.35 64.03
CA ALA A 59 -17.50 -24.99 63.63
C ALA A 59 -16.01 -24.67 63.87
N ALA A 60 -15.40 -25.20 64.93
CA ALA A 60 -14.00 -24.99 65.30
C ALA A 60 -13.00 -25.64 64.32
N LEU A 61 -13.44 -26.58 63.47
CA LEU A 61 -12.65 -27.15 62.38
C LEU A 61 -12.48 -26.20 61.18
N SER A 62 -13.24 -25.10 61.13
CA SER A 62 -13.21 -24.18 60.00
C SER A 62 -11.88 -23.40 59.95
N PRO A 63 -11.16 -23.38 58.82
CA PRO A 63 -9.87 -22.69 58.71
C PRO A 63 -10.00 -21.17 58.55
N ILE A 64 -11.21 -20.60 58.67
CA ILE A 64 -11.48 -19.17 58.46
C ILE A 64 -12.03 -18.51 59.72
N VAL A 65 -11.73 -17.22 59.88
CA VAL A 65 -12.16 -16.41 61.03
C VAL A 65 -13.66 -16.50 61.29
N ARG A 66 -14.48 -16.52 60.23
CA ARG A 66 -15.95 -16.63 60.36
C ARG A 66 -16.37 -17.92 61.06
N GLY A 67 -15.75 -19.05 60.73
CA GLY A 67 -16.07 -20.34 61.35
C GLY A 67 -15.59 -20.43 62.80
N GLN A 68 -14.39 -19.91 63.08
CA GLN A 68 -13.88 -19.80 64.47
C GLN A 68 -14.77 -18.89 65.34
N LYS A 69 -15.25 -17.75 64.81
CA LYS A 69 -16.23 -16.88 65.51
C LYS A 69 -17.53 -17.61 65.81
N LYS A 70 -18.03 -18.44 64.88
CA LYS A 70 -19.22 -19.26 65.11
C LYS A 70 -18.97 -20.27 66.25
N ALA A 71 -17.80 -20.91 66.26
CA ALA A 71 -17.42 -21.84 67.33
C ALA A 71 -17.40 -21.18 68.71
N ILE A 72 -16.74 -20.02 68.83
CA ILE A 72 -16.69 -19.22 70.07
C ILE A 72 -18.09 -18.86 70.55
N SER A 73 -18.96 -18.41 69.63
CA SER A 73 -20.34 -18.03 69.98
C SER A 73 -21.15 -19.21 70.53
N LEU A 74 -20.89 -20.43 70.06
CA LEU A 74 -21.57 -21.64 70.54
C LEU A 74 -20.96 -22.16 71.84
N PHE A 75 -19.63 -22.13 72.00
CA PHE A 75 -19.00 -22.53 73.26
C PHE A 75 -19.37 -21.61 74.42
N LYS A 76 -19.51 -20.30 74.18
CA LYS A 76 -19.90 -19.31 75.20
C LYS A 76 -21.32 -19.48 75.74
N THR A 77 -22.21 -20.19 75.06
CA THR A 77 -23.59 -20.42 75.56
C THR A 77 -23.68 -21.59 76.54
N ILE A 78 -22.58 -22.33 76.74
CA ILE A 78 -22.51 -23.53 77.60
C ILE A 78 -21.30 -23.47 78.57
N PRO A 79 -21.11 -22.39 79.34
CA PRO A 79 -19.93 -22.22 80.18
C PRO A 79 -19.78 -23.36 81.21
N GLY A 80 -18.53 -23.77 81.47
CA GLY A 80 -18.20 -24.89 82.38
C GLY A 80 -18.66 -26.28 81.91
N TRP A 81 -19.24 -26.42 80.71
CA TRP A 81 -19.61 -27.72 80.15
C TRP A 81 -18.41 -28.33 79.43
N ARG A 82 -17.82 -29.38 80.02
CA ARG A 82 -16.59 -30.02 79.53
C ARG A 82 -15.46 -28.97 79.44
N ASP A 83 -14.76 -28.90 78.32
CA ASP A 83 -13.68 -27.96 78.00
C ASP A 83 -14.15 -26.79 77.11
N SER A 84 -15.45 -26.46 77.10
CA SER A 84 -16.01 -25.42 76.22
C SER A 84 -15.28 -24.07 76.32
N ASP A 85 -14.88 -23.69 77.53
CA ASP A 85 -14.21 -22.42 77.79
C ASP A 85 -12.77 -22.42 77.22
N GLU A 86 -12.05 -23.52 77.38
CA GLU A 86 -10.71 -23.72 76.79
C GLU A 86 -10.77 -23.76 75.25
N GLN A 87 -11.79 -24.42 74.68
CA GLN A 87 -12.01 -24.48 73.23
C GLN A 87 -12.37 -23.10 72.65
N ALA A 88 -13.12 -22.28 73.38
CA ALA A 88 -13.40 -20.90 72.99
C ALA A 88 -12.11 -20.05 72.95
N GLU A 89 -11.24 -20.20 73.94
CA GLU A 89 -9.92 -19.53 73.94
C GLU A 89 -8.98 -20.05 72.86
N ALA A 90 -8.99 -21.34 72.58
CA ALA A 90 -8.21 -21.93 71.48
C ALA A 90 -8.69 -21.41 70.11
N ALA A 91 -10.00 -21.28 69.91
CA ALA A 91 -10.59 -20.68 68.71
C ALA A 91 -10.24 -19.19 68.57
N LEU A 92 -10.13 -18.44 69.69
CA LEU A 92 -9.66 -17.05 69.69
C LEU A 92 -8.19 -16.96 69.22
N ARG A 93 -7.30 -17.78 69.79
CA ARG A 93 -5.89 -17.85 69.37
C ARG A 93 -5.74 -18.16 67.88
N ARG A 94 -6.53 -19.11 67.36
CA ARG A 94 -6.56 -19.43 65.92
C ARG A 94 -6.99 -18.25 65.04
N ILE A 95 -7.93 -17.41 65.50
CA ILE A 95 -8.33 -16.20 64.77
C ILE A 95 -7.16 -15.23 64.63
N ASP A 96 -6.39 -15.05 65.70
CA ASP A 96 -5.24 -14.14 65.69
C ASP A 96 -4.12 -14.67 64.80
N ASP A 97 -3.85 -15.98 64.83
CA ASP A 97 -2.89 -16.64 63.92
C ASP A 97 -3.28 -16.48 62.44
N ILE A 98 -4.56 -16.72 62.11
CA ILE A 98 -5.07 -16.57 60.74
C ILE A 98 -4.92 -15.12 60.28
N ARG A 99 -5.27 -14.15 61.14
CA ARG A 99 -5.13 -12.72 60.81
C ARG A 99 -3.68 -12.32 60.64
N ALA A 100 -2.78 -12.79 61.50
CA ALA A 100 -1.35 -12.50 61.41
C ALA A 100 -0.76 -13.05 60.10
N LYS A 101 -1.15 -14.27 59.70
CA LYS A 101 -0.75 -14.86 58.42
C LYS A 101 -1.31 -14.09 57.22
N ASP A 102 -2.60 -13.78 57.22
CA ASP A 102 -3.24 -12.98 56.17
C ASP A 102 -2.60 -11.58 56.03
N GLU A 103 -2.17 -10.98 57.13
CA GLU A 103 -1.44 -9.72 57.10
C GLU A 103 -0.01 -9.87 56.55
N ALA A 104 0.70 -10.93 56.92
CA ALA A 104 2.03 -11.23 56.39
C ALA A 104 1.98 -11.46 54.87
N ASP A 105 1.04 -12.30 54.40
CA ASP A 105 0.83 -12.60 52.98
C ASP A 105 0.45 -11.32 52.20
N ARG A 106 -0.40 -10.46 52.77
CA ARG A 106 -0.74 -9.16 52.18
C ARG A 106 0.45 -8.21 52.11
N ARG A 107 1.34 -8.22 53.11
CA ARG A 107 2.57 -7.41 53.11
C ARG A 107 3.54 -7.92 52.03
N GLU A 108 3.72 -9.23 51.90
CA GLU A 108 4.58 -9.83 50.88
C GLU A 108 4.05 -9.59 49.46
N ALA A 109 2.75 -9.80 49.22
CA ALA A 109 2.12 -9.51 47.94
C ALA A 109 2.27 -8.03 47.55
N LYS A 110 2.11 -7.10 48.51
CA LYS A 110 2.37 -5.66 48.29
C LYS A 110 3.84 -5.41 47.93
N ARG A 111 4.81 -6.04 48.61
CA ARG A 111 6.24 -5.91 48.29
C ARG A 111 6.56 -6.42 46.88
N ILE A 112 6.06 -7.59 46.51
CA ILE A 112 6.24 -8.15 45.17
C ILE A 112 5.62 -7.23 44.12
N GLN A 113 4.43 -6.68 44.39
CA GLN A 113 3.76 -5.76 43.48
C GLN A 113 4.53 -4.44 43.31
N THR A 114 5.03 -3.84 44.39
CA THR A 114 5.83 -2.60 44.31
C THR A 114 7.16 -2.84 43.61
N GLU A 115 7.84 -3.97 43.84
CA GLU A 115 9.05 -4.36 43.13
C GLU A 115 8.80 -4.58 41.63
N LYS A 116 7.71 -5.29 41.26
CA LYS A 116 7.29 -5.47 39.87
C LYS A 116 6.99 -4.14 39.20
N GLN A 117 6.24 -3.24 39.87
CA GLN A 117 5.94 -1.90 39.36
C GLN A 117 7.21 -1.06 39.18
N ALA A 118 8.14 -1.10 40.13
CA ALA A 118 9.41 -0.38 40.04
C ALA A 118 10.31 -0.91 38.90
N LYS A 119 10.42 -2.24 38.76
CA LYS A 119 11.15 -2.89 37.65
C LYS A 119 10.52 -2.54 36.30
N MET A 120 9.19 -2.64 36.18
CA MET A 120 8.48 -2.28 34.94
C MET A 120 8.59 -0.80 34.61
N LYS A 121 8.55 0.10 35.61
CA LYS A 121 8.76 1.55 35.40
C LYS A 121 10.17 1.85 34.89
N LYS A 122 11.19 1.18 35.45
CA LYS A 122 12.59 1.29 34.98
C LYS A 122 12.74 0.75 33.55
N LEU A 123 12.13 -0.40 33.24
CA LEU A 123 12.16 -1.00 31.90
C LEU A 123 11.45 -0.11 30.87
N ARG A 124 10.23 0.36 31.17
CA ARG A 124 9.48 1.30 30.31
C ARG A 124 10.28 2.57 30.05
N LYS A 125 10.90 3.17 31.07
CA LYS A 125 11.75 4.36 30.89
C LYS A 125 12.91 4.10 29.94
N ARG A 126 13.62 2.97 30.06
CA ARG A 126 14.71 2.59 29.15
C ARG A 126 14.21 2.38 27.71
N LEU A 127 13.10 1.67 27.56
CA LEU A 127 12.46 1.44 26.25
C LEU A 127 12.01 2.74 25.60
N THR A 128 11.38 3.66 26.35
CA THR A 128 10.97 4.97 25.85
C THR A 128 12.17 5.77 25.37
N ILE A 129 13.26 5.83 26.16
CA ILE A 129 14.49 6.53 25.75
C ILE A 129 15.06 5.94 24.46
N ALA A 130 15.18 4.61 24.39
CA ALA A 130 15.69 3.93 23.20
C ALA A 130 14.81 4.19 21.95
N ALA A 131 13.48 4.11 22.10
CA ALA A 131 12.55 4.40 21.02
C ALA A 131 12.63 5.86 20.56
N THR A 132 12.71 6.83 21.49
CA THR A 132 12.87 8.25 21.13
C THR A 132 14.19 8.51 20.40
N ALA A 133 15.30 7.89 20.84
CA ALA A 133 16.58 8.02 20.16
C ALA A 133 16.51 7.46 18.74
N LEU A 134 15.89 6.29 18.55
CA LEU A 134 15.70 5.68 17.23
C LEU A 134 14.88 6.59 16.30
N VAL A 135 13.75 7.13 16.76
CA VAL A 135 12.91 8.03 15.96
C VAL A 135 13.68 9.28 15.52
N LEU A 136 14.48 9.89 16.41
CA LEU A 136 15.30 11.06 16.06
C LEU A 136 16.36 10.73 15.00
N THR A 137 17.03 9.58 15.11
CA THR A 137 18.03 9.15 14.12
C THR A 137 17.41 8.86 12.75
N LEU A 138 16.26 8.18 12.72
CA LEU A 138 15.53 7.90 11.48
C LEU A 138 15.00 9.19 10.83
N GLY A 139 14.52 10.13 11.64
CA GLY A 139 14.09 11.45 11.17
C GLY A 139 15.24 12.25 10.55
N ALA A 140 16.41 12.27 11.19
CA ALA A 140 17.60 12.94 10.65
C ALA A 140 18.09 12.28 9.35
N ALA A 141 18.14 10.95 9.28
CA ALA A 141 18.52 10.20 8.08
C ALA A 141 17.54 10.45 6.92
N PHE A 142 16.23 10.46 7.22
CA PHE A 142 15.21 10.79 6.23
C PHE A 142 15.34 12.23 5.71
N GLY A 143 15.56 13.19 6.62
CA GLY A 143 15.82 14.59 6.27
C GLY A 143 17.05 14.75 5.37
N ALA A 144 18.16 14.08 5.71
CA ALA A 144 19.38 14.08 4.90
C ALA A 144 19.16 13.45 3.51
N TYR A 145 18.44 12.32 3.43
CA TYR A 145 18.09 11.67 2.17
C TYR A 145 17.22 12.57 1.29
N ARG A 146 16.21 13.24 1.88
CA ARG A 146 15.36 14.19 1.17
C ARG A 146 16.18 15.37 0.64
N TYR A 147 17.01 15.98 1.48
CA TYR A 147 17.91 17.06 1.07
C TYR A 147 18.86 16.64 -0.06
N TYR A 148 19.46 15.46 0.06
CA TYR A 148 20.30 14.88 -0.99
C TYR A 148 19.53 14.74 -2.31
N LYS A 149 18.35 14.11 -2.27
CA LYS A 149 17.56 13.82 -3.48
C LYS A 149 16.98 15.07 -4.14
N THR A 150 16.51 16.06 -3.37
CA THR A 150 15.77 17.21 -3.93
C THR A 150 16.62 18.44 -4.19
N ILE A 151 17.73 18.62 -3.45
CA ILE A 151 18.55 19.83 -3.55
C ILE A 151 19.95 19.50 -4.08
N LEU A 152 20.65 18.55 -3.45
CA LEU A 152 22.06 18.33 -3.77
C LEU A 152 22.26 17.59 -5.09
N ARG A 153 21.45 16.55 -5.34
CA ARG A 153 21.56 15.70 -6.53
C ARG A 153 21.32 16.49 -7.83
N PRO A 154 20.24 17.29 -7.98
CA PRO A 154 20.05 18.13 -9.16
C PRO A 154 21.20 19.11 -9.39
N LYS A 155 21.72 19.75 -8.34
CA LYS A 155 22.86 20.67 -8.44
C LYS A 155 24.14 19.96 -8.89
N LEU A 156 24.36 18.73 -8.44
CA LEU A 156 25.51 17.93 -8.86
C LEU A 156 25.37 17.50 -10.32
N ASP A 157 24.20 17.01 -10.71
CA ASP A 157 23.91 16.58 -12.09
C ASP A 157 24.00 17.78 -13.05
N TYR A 158 23.53 18.97 -12.66
CA TYR A 158 23.71 20.22 -13.42
C TYR A 158 25.19 20.55 -13.62
N LYS A 159 25.99 20.58 -12.55
CA LYS A 159 27.44 20.86 -12.64
C LYS A 159 28.15 19.85 -13.52
N LYS A 160 27.77 18.57 -13.42
CA LYS A 160 28.32 17.51 -14.29
C LYS A 160 27.92 17.75 -15.75
N ALA A 161 26.68 18.12 -16.03
CA ALA A 161 26.21 18.41 -17.38
C ALA A 161 26.97 19.59 -18.00
N VAL A 162 27.19 20.68 -17.26
CA VAL A 162 28.00 21.83 -17.74
C VAL A 162 29.42 21.39 -18.06
N SER A 163 30.06 20.59 -17.21
CA SER A 163 31.40 20.04 -17.50
C SER A 163 31.41 19.16 -18.75
N LEU A 164 30.38 18.35 -18.98
CA LEU A 164 30.26 17.52 -20.19
C LEU A 164 30.04 18.37 -21.45
N MET A 165 29.34 19.51 -21.33
CA MET A 165 29.23 20.46 -22.45
C MET A 165 30.59 21.04 -22.83
N GLU A 166 31.44 21.36 -21.85
CA GLU A 166 32.80 21.86 -22.09
C GLU A 166 33.71 20.81 -22.76
N THR A 167 33.51 19.53 -22.46
CA THR A 167 34.26 18.42 -23.11
C THR A 167 33.66 17.99 -24.45
N GLY A 168 32.47 18.49 -24.82
CA GLY A 168 31.77 18.14 -26.06
C GLY A 168 30.92 16.86 -25.96
N GLU A 169 30.75 16.29 -24.76
CA GLU A 169 29.92 15.11 -24.48
C GLU A 169 28.44 15.50 -24.34
N LEU A 170 27.88 16.06 -25.42
CA LEU A 170 26.57 16.71 -25.43
C LEU A 170 25.40 15.75 -25.14
N ASP A 171 25.52 14.48 -25.50
CA ASP A 171 24.46 13.48 -25.29
C ASP A 171 24.29 13.15 -23.81
N GLU A 172 25.39 12.95 -23.10
CA GLU A 172 25.36 12.74 -21.64
C GLU A 172 24.88 13.99 -20.91
N ALA A 173 25.33 15.17 -21.35
CA ALA A 173 24.87 16.45 -20.79
C ALA A 173 23.36 16.62 -20.97
N TYR A 174 22.84 16.34 -22.17
CA TYR A 174 21.41 16.37 -22.48
C TYR A 174 20.61 15.46 -21.54
N LEU A 175 21.04 14.20 -21.40
CA LEU A 175 20.36 13.21 -20.55
C LEU A 175 20.38 13.59 -19.06
N LEU A 176 21.41 14.30 -18.59
CA LEU A 176 21.45 14.77 -17.20
C LEU A 176 20.51 15.95 -16.96
N LEU A 177 20.50 16.93 -17.86
CA LEU A 177 19.65 18.12 -17.73
C LEU A 177 18.17 17.80 -17.88
N LYS A 178 17.83 16.85 -18.78
CA LYS A 178 16.44 16.46 -19.04
C LYS A 178 15.75 15.76 -17.86
N LYS A 179 16.52 15.21 -16.90
CA LYS A 179 15.98 14.53 -15.70
C LYS A 179 15.25 15.46 -14.73
N VAL A 180 15.50 16.76 -14.81
CA VAL A 180 14.92 17.74 -13.88
C VAL A 180 14.37 18.90 -14.68
N ASP A 181 13.07 19.13 -14.54
CA ASP A 181 12.40 20.30 -15.11
C ASP A 181 12.80 21.56 -14.34
N SER A 182 13.52 22.47 -15.01
CA SER A 182 13.88 23.78 -14.47
C SER A 182 14.26 24.74 -15.59
N ALA A 183 13.95 26.02 -15.43
CA ALA A 183 14.23 27.04 -16.44
C ALA A 183 15.74 27.17 -16.77
N GLU A 184 16.63 26.93 -15.80
CA GLU A 184 18.08 26.94 -16.02
C GLU A 184 18.53 25.76 -16.90
N ASN A 185 17.92 24.59 -16.71
CA ASN A 185 18.16 23.43 -17.57
C ASN A 185 17.60 23.68 -18.98
N ASP A 186 16.45 24.32 -19.12
CA ASP A 186 15.82 24.59 -20.42
C ASP A 186 16.71 25.43 -21.33
N GLU A 187 17.36 26.46 -20.79
CA GLU A 187 18.30 27.29 -21.54
C GLU A 187 19.51 26.48 -22.05
N LYS A 188 20.10 25.66 -21.16
CA LYS A 188 21.25 24.81 -21.50
C LYS A 188 20.87 23.66 -22.44
N LEU A 189 19.69 23.07 -22.27
CA LEU A 189 19.14 22.08 -23.19
C LEU A 189 18.98 22.67 -24.59
N LEU A 190 18.45 23.90 -24.70
CA LEU A 190 18.31 24.59 -25.97
C LEU A 190 19.69 24.84 -26.63
N GLU A 191 20.69 25.26 -25.84
CA GLU A 191 22.08 25.43 -26.32
C GLU A 191 22.68 24.12 -26.86
N ILE A 192 22.51 23.02 -26.12
CA ILE A 192 22.95 21.69 -26.56
C ILE A 192 22.26 21.30 -27.87
N MET A 193 20.93 21.44 -27.95
CA MET A 193 20.19 21.08 -29.16
C MET A 193 20.64 21.88 -30.36
N LYS A 194 20.77 23.21 -30.24
CA LYS A 194 21.22 24.06 -31.33
C LYS A 194 22.60 23.64 -31.83
N THR A 195 23.52 23.36 -30.91
CA THR A 195 24.88 22.88 -31.24
C THR A 195 24.84 21.53 -31.93
N ARG A 196 24.05 20.58 -31.44
CA ARG A 196 23.90 19.25 -32.08
C ARG A 196 23.31 19.35 -33.48
N LEU A 197 22.25 20.15 -33.64
CA LEU A 197 21.58 20.34 -34.93
C LEU A 197 22.46 21.06 -35.95
N SER A 198 23.33 22.00 -35.52
CA SER A 198 24.20 22.72 -36.46
C SER A 198 25.32 21.83 -37.03
N VAL A 199 25.81 20.86 -36.26
CA VAL A 199 26.88 19.94 -36.70
C VAL A 199 26.37 18.61 -37.28
N ALA A 200 25.10 18.27 -37.04
CA ALA A 200 24.50 17.03 -37.52
C ALA A 200 24.53 16.90 -39.05
N GLN A 201 24.79 15.67 -39.51
CA GLN A 201 24.94 15.33 -40.93
C GLN A 201 23.89 14.31 -41.34
N VAL A 202 23.52 14.33 -42.63
CA VAL A 202 22.65 13.28 -43.18
C VAL A 202 23.28 11.91 -42.95
N GLY A 203 22.49 10.95 -42.47
CA GLY A 203 22.92 9.61 -42.08
C GLY A 203 23.33 9.47 -40.61
N SER A 204 23.47 10.57 -39.86
CA SER A 204 23.71 10.54 -38.41
C SER A 204 22.40 10.45 -37.60
N SER A 205 22.51 10.30 -36.28
CA SER A 205 21.38 10.40 -35.36
C SER A 205 21.58 11.49 -34.29
N VAL A 206 20.46 12.01 -33.79
CA VAL A 206 20.41 13.00 -32.72
C VAL A 206 19.33 12.65 -31.70
N LEU A 207 19.57 12.98 -30.43
CA LEU A 207 18.53 12.93 -29.39
C LEU A 207 17.76 14.25 -29.37
N PHE A 208 16.42 14.15 -29.41
CA PHE A 208 15.56 15.32 -29.43
C PHE A 208 14.16 14.97 -28.92
N GLY A 209 13.70 15.65 -27.86
CA GLY A 209 12.46 15.28 -27.17
C GLY A 209 12.56 13.97 -26.39
N THR A 210 11.50 13.66 -25.66
CA THR A 210 11.41 12.50 -24.76
C THR A 210 10.02 11.89 -24.75
N CYS A 211 9.94 10.56 -24.64
CA CYS A 211 8.71 9.84 -24.29
C CYS A 211 9.03 8.54 -23.56
N GLU A 212 8.02 7.96 -22.92
CA GLU A 212 8.08 6.59 -22.43
C GLU A 212 8.31 5.63 -23.61
N GLN A 213 9.42 4.90 -23.60
CA GLN A 213 9.78 3.97 -24.68
C GLN A 213 9.96 2.54 -24.17
N ASP A 214 10.39 2.34 -22.91
CA ASP A 214 10.72 1.01 -22.38
C ASP A 214 9.59 0.31 -21.61
N ALA A 215 8.41 0.95 -21.52
CA ALA A 215 7.23 0.49 -20.77
C ALA A 215 7.45 0.37 -19.25
N ASN A 216 8.46 1.04 -18.70
CA ASN A 216 8.74 1.15 -17.28
C ASN A 216 8.54 2.57 -16.74
N LYS A 217 7.29 2.95 -16.49
CA LYS A 217 6.90 4.27 -15.92
C LYS A 217 7.59 4.69 -14.60
N SER A 218 8.36 3.83 -13.96
CA SER A 218 9.10 4.15 -12.73
C SER A 218 10.44 4.87 -12.96
N ASN A 219 11.03 4.79 -14.16
CA ASN A 219 12.30 5.44 -14.51
C ASN A 219 12.12 6.81 -15.18
N GLY A 220 10.92 7.13 -15.66
CA GLY A 220 10.58 8.37 -16.37
C GLY A 220 10.92 8.29 -17.86
N SER A 221 10.45 9.26 -18.66
CA SER A 221 10.59 9.23 -20.12
C SER A 221 12.04 9.21 -20.63
N GLU A 222 12.27 8.44 -21.69
CA GLU A 222 13.54 8.32 -22.40
C GLU A 222 13.68 9.32 -23.54
N ALA A 223 14.92 9.72 -23.84
CA ALA A 223 15.23 10.55 -25.00
C ALA A 223 14.92 9.81 -26.31
N ILE A 224 14.31 10.51 -27.26
CA ILE A 224 13.98 9.94 -28.57
C ILE A 224 15.18 10.09 -29.49
N GLU A 225 15.58 8.99 -30.12
CA GLU A 225 16.62 8.99 -31.14
C GLU A 225 16.00 9.23 -32.53
N TRP A 226 16.51 10.23 -33.23
CA TRP A 226 16.06 10.63 -34.56
C TRP A 226 17.18 10.44 -35.59
N LEU A 227 16.83 9.89 -36.75
CA LEU A 227 17.69 9.81 -37.92
C LEU A 227 17.62 11.12 -38.70
N VAL A 228 18.78 11.66 -39.07
CA VAL A 228 18.89 12.83 -39.96
C VAL A 228 18.86 12.33 -41.40
N VAL A 229 17.75 12.49 -42.09
CA VAL A 229 17.55 11.89 -43.43
C VAL A 229 17.67 12.89 -44.58
N ASP A 230 17.55 14.19 -44.31
CA ASP A 230 17.77 15.24 -45.30
C ASP A 230 18.31 16.51 -44.64
N LYS A 231 19.02 17.31 -45.44
CA LYS A 231 19.47 18.65 -45.06
C LYS A 231 19.18 19.60 -46.22
N LYS A 232 18.32 20.59 -45.97
CA LYS A 232 17.97 21.62 -46.95
C LYS A 232 18.17 22.97 -46.29
N ASP A 233 19.07 23.76 -46.86
CA ASP A 233 19.54 25.02 -46.26
C ASP A 233 19.98 24.74 -44.80
N ASP A 234 19.49 25.53 -43.85
CA ASP A 234 19.77 25.37 -42.41
C ASP A 234 18.76 24.47 -41.68
N LYS A 235 17.98 23.67 -42.41
CA LYS A 235 16.98 22.75 -41.86
C LYS A 235 17.38 21.30 -42.02
N LEU A 236 17.08 20.51 -41.00
CA LEU A 236 17.25 19.06 -41.01
C LEU A 236 15.89 18.37 -41.00
N LEU A 237 15.72 17.34 -41.83
CA LEU A 237 14.61 16.41 -41.72
C LEU A 237 15.01 15.29 -40.79
N LEU A 238 14.29 15.18 -39.69
CA LEU A 238 14.43 14.13 -38.70
C LEU A 238 13.31 13.12 -38.85
N VAL A 239 13.63 11.84 -38.80
CA VAL A 239 12.67 10.73 -38.74
C VAL A 239 13.01 9.89 -37.52
N SER A 240 12.02 9.60 -36.68
CA SER A 240 12.21 8.73 -35.51
C SER A 240 12.89 7.40 -35.91
N LYS A 241 13.93 7.02 -35.17
CA LYS A 241 14.71 5.81 -35.48
C LYS A 241 13.87 4.56 -35.29
N TYR A 242 13.09 4.53 -34.20
CA TYR A 242 12.11 3.50 -33.88
C TYR A 242 10.71 4.05 -34.08
N ALA A 243 9.72 3.17 -34.26
CA ALA A 243 8.33 3.59 -34.16
C ALA A 243 7.97 3.76 -32.68
N ILE A 244 7.50 4.95 -32.32
CA ILE A 244 7.39 5.39 -30.92
C ILE A 244 5.96 5.34 -30.38
N ASP A 245 4.97 5.06 -31.21
CA ASP A 245 3.56 4.92 -30.82
C ASP A 245 2.80 3.95 -31.74
N ALA A 246 1.58 3.59 -31.37
CA ALA A 246 0.68 2.75 -32.16
C ALA A 246 -0.75 3.33 -32.18
N LEU A 247 -1.17 3.84 -33.34
CA LEU A 247 -2.47 4.47 -33.51
C LEU A 247 -3.03 4.18 -34.90
N PRO A 248 -4.36 4.07 -35.03
CA PRO A 248 -5.00 4.04 -36.33
C PRO A 248 -4.71 5.34 -37.09
N PHE A 249 -4.58 5.24 -38.41
CA PHE A 249 -4.49 6.41 -39.28
C PHE A 249 -5.72 7.31 -39.13
N ASN A 250 -6.91 6.70 -39.05
CA ASN A 250 -8.15 7.38 -38.76
C ASN A 250 -9.04 6.56 -37.81
N GLY A 251 -9.67 7.19 -36.82
CA GLY A 251 -10.42 6.47 -35.78
C GLY A 251 -11.67 5.72 -36.25
N VAL A 252 -12.16 5.95 -37.46
CA VAL A 252 -13.32 5.27 -38.04
C VAL A 252 -13.12 4.94 -39.51
N LEU A 253 -13.86 3.95 -39.99
CA LEU A 253 -14.07 3.73 -41.42
C LEU A 253 -15.11 4.71 -41.96
N GLY A 254 -15.04 4.97 -43.26
CA GLY A 254 -15.99 5.82 -43.96
C GLY A 254 -16.09 5.45 -45.43
N ASP A 255 -17.24 5.76 -46.04
CA ASP A 255 -17.54 5.48 -47.45
C ASP A 255 -16.65 6.27 -48.41
N LYS A 256 -15.99 7.33 -47.94
CA LYS A 256 -15.01 8.12 -48.70
C LYS A 256 -13.59 7.93 -48.12
N PRO A 257 -12.53 7.91 -48.95
CA PRO A 257 -11.16 7.80 -48.47
C PRO A 257 -10.80 8.94 -47.49
N PHE A 258 -10.24 8.56 -46.34
CA PHE A 258 -9.52 9.52 -45.50
C PHE A 258 -8.14 9.79 -46.09
N THR A 259 -7.76 11.05 -46.13
CA THR A 259 -6.47 11.54 -46.58
C THR A 259 -5.70 12.07 -45.38
N TRP A 260 -4.40 12.35 -45.57
CA TRP A 260 -3.62 12.99 -44.50
C TRP A 260 -4.28 14.27 -43.98
N SER A 261 -4.86 15.08 -44.87
CA SER A 261 -5.44 16.38 -44.53
C SER A 261 -6.64 16.32 -43.57
N ASN A 262 -7.34 15.19 -43.49
CA ASN A 262 -8.57 15.03 -42.70
C ASN A 262 -8.57 13.78 -41.80
N CYS A 263 -7.40 13.22 -41.49
CA CYS A 263 -7.28 12.05 -40.61
C CYS A 263 -7.03 12.43 -39.15
N THR A 264 -7.54 11.61 -38.21
CA THR A 264 -7.34 11.84 -36.77
C THR A 264 -5.89 11.70 -36.33
N LEU A 265 -5.07 10.90 -37.01
CA LEU A 265 -3.65 10.75 -36.67
C LEU A 265 -2.89 12.06 -36.83
N ARG A 266 -3.12 12.80 -37.93
CA ARG A 266 -2.51 14.12 -38.16
C ARG A 266 -2.88 15.11 -37.06
N GLU A 267 -4.16 15.15 -36.68
CA GLU A 267 -4.65 16.03 -35.63
C GLU A 267 -3.95 15.74 -34.30
N TRP A 268 -3.87 14.46 -33.92
CA TRP A 268 -3.20 14.04 -32.69
C TRP A 268 -1.71 14.39 -32.68
N LEU A 269 -0.99 14.14 -33.78
CA LEU A 269 0.44 14.47 -33.92
C LEU A 269 0.72 15.96 -33.77
N ASN A 270 -0.13 16.82 -34.32
CA ASN A 270 0.09 18.28 -34.35
C ASN A 270 -0.59 19.04 -33.20
N GLN A 271 -1.37 18.37 -32.35
CA GLN A 271 -1.99 18.95 -31.16
C GLN A 271 -1.37 18.38 -29.89
N THR A 272 -1.94 17.32 -29.34
CA THR A 272 -1.55 16.81 -28.02
C THR A 272 -0.17 16.18 -28.00
N TYR A 273 0.22 15.47 -29.06
CA TYR A 273 1.43 14.65 -29.00
C TYR A 273 2.71 15.48 -29.08
N ILE A 274 2.74 16.54 -29.90
CA ILE A 274 3.92 17.42 -29.98
C ILE A 274 4.22 18.11 -28.65
N ASP A 275 3.19 18.45 -27.86
CA ASP A 275 3.36 19.04 -26.52
C ASP A 275 3.82 18.00 -25.49
N LEU A 276 3.50 16.73 -25.71
CA LEU A 276 3.95 15.61 -24.87
C LEU A 276 5.43 15.30 -25.09
N LEU A 277 5.88 15.27 -26.36
CA LEU A 277 7.23 14.84 -26.72
C LEU A 277 8.29 15.91 -26.46
N PHE A 278 7.92 17.19 -26.59
CA PHE A 278 8.88 18.29 -26.66
C PHE A 278 8.54 19.38 -25.65
N THR A 279 9.56 19.95 -25.00
CA THR A 279 9.43 21.18 -24.19
C THR A 279 9.16 22.39 -25.07
N SER A 280 8.77 23.52 -24.48
CA SER A 280 8.56 24.77 -25.21
C SER A 280 9.80 25.21 -26.00
N GLY A 281 10.99 25.04 -25.40
CA GLY A 281 12.29 25.29 -26.05
C GLY A 281 12.53 24.38 -27.25
N GLU A 282 12.32 23.06 -27.11
CA GLU A 282 12.41 22.09 -28.22
C GLU A 282 11.43 22.44 -29.36
N ARG A 283 10.17 22.72 -29.03
CA ARG A 283 9.15 23.07 -30.04
C ARG A 283 9.46 24.35 -30.81
N SER A 284 10.26 25.25 -30.26
CA SER A 284 10.72 26.47 -30.95
C SER A 284 11.68 26.18 -32.11
N LEU A 285 12.38 25.04 -32.06
CA LEU A 285 13.29 24.57 -33.10
C LEU A 285 12.55 23.77 -34.20
N ILE A 286 11.33 23.29 -33.92
CA ILE A 286 10.50 22.53 -34.88
C ILE A 286 9.85 23.49 -35.87
N CYS A 287 10.20 23.33 -37.15
CA CYS A 287 9.68 24.10 -38.25
C CYS A 287 8.23 23.71 -38.56
N THR A 288 7.42 24.72 -38.82
CA THR A 288 6.13 24.54 -39.50
C THR A 288 6.40 24.40 -41.00
N THR A 289 6.05 23.25 -41.57
CA THR A 289 6.42 22.88 -42.94
C THR A 289 5.19 22.57 -43.78
N ARG A 290 5.22 22.98 -45.05
CA ARG A 290 4.23 22.56 -46.05
C ARG A 290 4.47 21.10 -46.42
N VAL A 291 3.51 20.24 -46.11
CA VAL A 291 3.54 18.81 -46.45
C VAL A 291 2.71 18.59 -47.72
N SER A 292 3.33 18.02 -48.75
CA SER A 292 2.67 17.73 -50.03
C SER A 292 1.67 16.58 -49.90
N ALA A 293 0.56 16.72 -50.62
CA ALA A 293 -0.38 15.64 -50.89
C ALA A 293 -0.08 15.11 -52.29
N GLU A 294 0.52 13.92 -52.38
CA GLU A 294 0.95 13.30 -53.63
C GLU A 294 0.13 12.03 -53.89
N PRO A 295 -0.25 11.75 -55.14
CA PRO A 295 -1.00 10.56 -55.47
C PRO A 295 -0.17 9.30 -55.22
N ASN A 296 -0.86 8.20 -54.98
CA ASN A 296 -0.24 6.88 -55.01
C ASN A 296 0.06 6.52 -56.47
N PRO A 297 1.32 6.18 -56.83
CA PRO A 297 1.68 5.94 -58.23
C PRO A 297 0.96 4.74 -58.86
N PHE A 298 0.46 3.79 -58.06
CA PHE A 298 -0.33 2.65 -58.55
C PHE A 298 -1.84 2.90 -58.55
N TYR A 299 -2.29 3.97 -57.90
CA TYR A 299 -3.69 4.36 -57.81
C TYR A 299 -3.82 5.88 -58.03
N PRO A 300 -3.47 6.39 -59.23
CA PRO A 300 -3.35 7.83 -59.48
C PRO A 300 -4.69 8.56 -59.51
N ASP A 301 -5.80 7.84 -59.72
CA ASP A 301 -7.15 8.40 -59.75
C ASP A 301 -7.73 8.65 -58.36
N ILE A 302 -7.07 8.17 -57.30
CA ILE A 302 -7.48 8.37 -55.92
C ILE A 302 -6.98 9.73 -55.44
N ASP A 303 -7.91 10.57 -54.97
CA ASP A 303 -7.61 11.91 -54.45
C ASP A 303 -6.66 11.82 -53.23
N PRO A 304 -5.42 12.35 -53.33
CA PRO A 304 -4.49 12.38 -52.20
C PRO A 304 -4.88 13.43 -51.14
N GLY A 305 -5.92 14.22 -51.39
CA GLY A 305 -6.36 15.31 -50.55
C GLY A 305 -5.55 16.58 -50.78
N SER A 306 -5.71 17.53 -49.86
CA SER A 306 -5.04 18.83 -49.96
C SER A 306 -3.68 18.83 -49.26
N PRO A 307 -2.68 19.56 -49.77
CA PRO A 307 -1.46 19.86 -49.03
C PRO A 307 -1.79 20.50 -47.67
N THR A 308 -0.94 20.24 -46.68
CA THR A 308 -1.13 20.71 -45.30
C THR A 308 0.08 21.50 -44.81
N THR A 309 -0.06 22.10 -43.64
CA THR A 309 1.01 22.84 -42.96
C THR A 309 1.14 22.28 -41.56
N ASP A 310 2.18 21.49 -41.33
CA ASP A 310 2.34 20.66 -40.14
C ASP A 310 3.72 20.85 -39.50
N LYS A 311 3.80 20.66 -38.18
CA LYS A 311 5.08 20.56 -37.47
C LYS A 311 5.58 19.13 -37.43
N MET A 312 4.66 18.17 -37.30
CA MET A 312 4.94 16.75 -37.26
C MET A 312 4.07 16.00 -38.26
N PHE A 313 4.66 15.06 -38.98
CA PHE A 313 3.99 14.30 -40.03
C PHE A 313 4.58 12.89 -40.16
N ILE A 314 4.00 12.07 -41.03
CA ILE A 314 4.56 10.78 -41.45
C ILE A 314 4.94 10.86 -42.94
N LEU A 315 5.90 10.04 -43.36
CA LEU A 315 6.48 10.11 -44.70
C LEU A 315 5.49 9.70 -45.81
N SER A 316 5.70 10.23 -47.02
CA SER A 316 5.05 9.75 -48.25
C SER A 316 5.83 8.61 -48.88
N ILE A 317 5.22 7.93 -49.85
CA ILE A 317 5.89 6.96 -50.74
C ILE A 317 7.15 7.58 -51.37
N SER A 318 7.03 8.80 -51.93
CA SER A 318 8.14 9.48 -52.61
C SER A 318 9.31 9.78 -51.66
N GLU A 319 9.01 10.23 -50.44
CA GLU A 319 10.02 10.48 -49.41
C GLU A 319 10.64 9.19 -48.89
N VAL A 320 9.84 8.14 -48.68
CA VAL A 320 10.37 6.84 -48.28
C VAL A 320 11.29 6.27 -49.36
N LEU A 321 10.91 6.33 -50.63
CA LEU A 321 11.77 5.89 -51.73
C LEU A 321 13.05 6.72 -51.84
N LYS A 322 13.01 8.00 -51.48
CA LYS A 322 14.17 8.88 -51.48
C LYS A 322 15.13 8.59 -50.32
N TYR A 323 14.60 8.45 -49.11
CA TYR A 323 15.41 8.39 -47.87
C TYR A 323 15.70 6.96 -47.40
N PHE A 324 14.85 6.01 -47.78
CA PHE A 324 14.94 4.58 -47.44
C PHE A 324 14.73 3.73 -48.72
N PRO A 325 15.69 3.77 -49.65
CA PRO A 325 15.49 3.25 -51.02
C PRO A 325 15.33 1.73 -51.08
N THR A 326 15.96 0.97 -50.19
CA THR A 326 15.84 -0.50 -50.15
C THR A 326 14.80 -0.97 -49.14
N ASP A 327 14.31 -2.22 -49.28
CA ASP A 327 13.44 -2.82 -48.27
C ASP A 327 14.11 -2.86 -46.90
N ALA A 328 15.42 -3.16 -46.86
CA ALA A 328 16.20 -3.19 -45.62
C ALA A 328 16.24 -1.83 -44.92
N ASP A 329 16.36 -0.72 -45.67
CA ASP A 329 16.36 0.64 -45.10
C ASP A 329 14.99 1.01 -44.49
N ARG A 330 13.90 0.40 -44.99
CA ARG A 330 12.53 0.67 -44.55
C ARG A 330 12.13 -0.10 -43.29
N LEU A 331 12.92 -1.08 -42.88
CA LEU A 331 12.70 -1.84 -41.65
C LEU A 331 12.73 -0.90 -40.44
N CYS A 332 11.78 -1.09 -39.53
CA CYS A 332 11.63 -0.28 -38.33
C CYS A 332 11.12 -1.15 -37.20
N SER A 333 11.81 -1.15 -36.06
CA SER A 333 11.31 -1.78 -34.84
C SER A 333 10.51 -0.77 -34.03
N SER A 334 9.47 -1.26 -33.37
CA SER A 334 8.73 -0.48 -32.37
C SER A 334 9.52 -0.39 -31.06
N THR A 335 9.34 0.69 -30.31
CA THR A 335 9.74 0.70 -28.90
C THR A 335 8.90 -0.32 -28.10
N PRO A 336 9.38 -0.82 -26.94
CA PRO A 336 8.56 -1.64 -26.05
C PRO A 336 7.20 -1.03 -25.69
N GLU A 337 7.14 0.29 -25.46
CA GLU A 337 5.87 0.98 -25.19
C GLU A 337 4.95 1.00 -26.43
N ALA A 338 5.48 1.27 -27.63
CA ALA A 338 4.70 1.20 -28.86
C ALA A 338 4.17 -0.21 -29.13
N ALA A 339 4.99 -1.25 -28.86
CA ALA A 339 4.55 -2.64 -28.94
C ALA A 339 3.42 -2.95 -27.95
N ARG A 340 3.50 -2.43 -26.72
CA ARG A 340 2.43 -2.52 -25.72
C ARG A 340 1.13 -1.84 -26.18
N LEU A 341 1.23 -0.79 -27.01
CA LEU A 341 0.10 -0.05 -27.57
C LEU A 341 -0.50 -0.70 -28.83
N GLY A 342 0.16 -1.70 -29.43
CA GLY A 342 -0.37 -2.47 -30.55
C GLY A 342 0.56 -2.58 -31.76
N ALA A 343 1.67 -1.84 -31.79
CA ALA A 343 2.66 -1.92 -32.87
C ALA A 343 3.55 -3.18 -32.73
N TYR A 344 2.94 -4.36 -32.75
CA TYR A 344 3.68 -5.62 -32.61
C TYR A 344 4.71 -5.79 -33.72
N GLY A 345 5.89 -6.27 -33.35
CA GLY A 345 6.87 -6.77 -34.32
C GLY A 345 6.27 -7.96 -35.08
N GLY A 346 6.25 -7.86 -36.41
CA GLY A 346 5.89 -8.97 -37.29
C GLY A 346 7.07 -9.92 -37.46
N LEU A 347 7.48 -10.15 -38.71
CA LEU A 347 8.68 -10.94 -38.99
C LEU A 347 9.94 -10.23 -38.45
N HIS A 348 10.78 -10.93 -37.68
CA HIS A 348 12.05 -10.42 -37.12
C HIS A 348 11.95 -9.14 -36.27
N ASP A 349 10.87 -8.98 -35.50
CA ASP A 349 10.67 -7.84 -34.58
C ASP A 349 10.54 -6.45 -35.26
N TYR A 350 10.23 -6.43 -36.57
CA TYR A 350 9.92 -5.19 -37.30
C TYR A 350 8.42 -4.95 -37.36
N CYS A 351 8.00 -3.74 -37.03
CA CYS A 351 6.59 -3.35 -37.05
C CYS A 351 6.17 -2.81 -38.41
N LEU A 352 4.87 -2.89 -38.69
CA LEU A 352 4.25 -2.21 -39.83
C LEU A 352 3.99 -0.75 -39.46
N TRP A 353 4.25 0.19 -40.38
CA TRP A 353 4.09 1.61 -40.09
C TRP A 353 3.43 2.39 -41.26
N TRP A 354 2.69 3.42 -40.90
CA TRP A 354 1.86 4.20 -41.83
C TRP A 354 2.65 5.14 -42.75
N LEU A 355 2.18 5.27 -44.00
CA LEU A 355 2.50 6.38 -44.90
C LEU A 355 1.28 7.28 -45.11
N ARG A 356 1.52 8.51 -45.58
CA ARG A 356 0.46 9.52 -45.77
C ARG A 356 -0.31 9.41 -47.10
N ASN A 357 0.10 8.55 -48.02
CA ASN A 357 -0.56 8.37 -49.31
C ASN A 357 -1.79 7.47 -49.19
N PRO A 358 -2.89 7.78 -49.91
CA PRO A 358 -4.07 6.91 -49.93
C PRO A 358 -3.75 5.54 -50.58
N GLY A 359 -4.47 4.51 -50.15
CA GLY A 359 -4.47 3.19 -50.76
C GLY A 359 -5.51 3.06 -51.88
N SER A 360 -5.88 1.82 -52.21
CA SER A 360 -6.97 1.53 -53.17
C SER A 360 -8.34 1.93 -52.63
N ASP A 361 -9.29 2.27 -53.50
CA ASP A 361 -10.71 2.48 -53.19
C ASP A 361 -11.59 1.23 -53.33
N ASP A 362 -11.01 0.07 -53.70
CA ASP A 362 -11.69 -1.24 -53.75
C ASP A 362 -12.44 -1.58 -52.45
N TYR A 363 -12.00 -1.00 -51.33
CA TYR A 363 -12.62 -1.10 -50.02
C TYR A 363 -12.60 0.28 -49.34
N PRO A 364 -13.56 0.57 -48.44
CA PRO A 364 -13.64 1.86 -47.77
C PRO A 364 -12.34 2.17 -47.01
N SER A 365 -11.78 3.34 -47.31
CA SER A 365 -10.73 4.02 -46.55
C SER A 365 -9.48 3.18 -46.23
N ARG A 366 -8.56 3.10 -47.19
CA ARG A 366 -7.23 2.48 -47.01
C ARG A 366 -6.13 3.53 -47.14
N THR A 367 -5.05 3.32 -46.39
CA THR A 367 -3.82 4.13 -46.52
C THR A 367 -2.59 3.23 -46.62
N VAL A 368 -1.54 3.73 -47.26
CA VAL A 368 -0.34 2.93 -47.56
C VAL A 368 0.45 2.63 -46.29
N VAL A 369 1.03 1.44 -46.23
CA VAL A 369 1.89 0.98 -45.12
C VAL A 369 3.21 0.45 -45.64
N ILE A 370 4.23 0.52 -44.79
CA ILE A 370 5.41 -0.33 -44.89
C ILE A 370 5.16 -1.60 -44.08
N SER A 371 5.44 -2.74 -44.71
CA SER A 371 5.32 -4.05 -44.10
C SER A 371 6.55 -4.40 -43.25
N SER A 372 6.44 -5.42 -42.38
CA SER A 372 7.54 -5.89 -41.50
C SER A 372 8.76 -6.44 -42.26
N ASP A 373 8.62 -6.70 -43.56
CA ASP A 373 9.70 -7.09 -44.47
C ASP A 373 10.30 -5.89 -45.25
N GLY A 374 9.85 -4.67 -44.95
CA GLY A 374 10.28 -3.44 -45.60
C GLY A 374 9.53 -3.10 -46.89
N THR A 375 8.65 -3.99 -47.37
CA THR A 375 7.94 -3.77 -48.62
C THR A 375 6.85 -2.71 -48.51
N ILE A 376 6.70 -1.88 -49.54
CA ILE A 376 5.62 -0.89 -49.62
C ILE A 376 4.34 -1.60 -50.06
N LYS A 377 3.27 -1.55 -49.24
CA LYS A 377 1.95 -2.08 -49.61
C LYS A 377 1.10 -0.98 -50.23
N TYR A 378 1.27 -0.75 -51.54
CA TYR A 378 0.58 0.30 -52.30
C TYR A 378 -0.96 0.21 -52.26
N ILE A 379 -1.51 -1.00 -52.15
CA ILE A 379 -2.96 -1.20 -51.97
C ILE A 379 -3.47 -0.61 -50.65
N GLY A 380 -2.58 -0.45 -49.66
CA GLY A 380 -2.88 0.08 -48.34
C GLY A 380 -3.63 -0.87 -47.42
N HIS A 381 -3.84 -0.45 -46.18
CA HIS A 381 -4.56 -1.18 -45.14
C HIS A 381 -5.66 -0.29 -44.54
N PHE A 382 -6.66 -0.90 -43.91
CA PHE A 382 -7.79 -0.19 -43.29
C PHE A 382 -7.31 0.84 -42.28
N VAL A 383 -7.75 2.09 -42.43
CA VAL A 383 -7.26 3.23 -41.65
C VAL A 383 -7.55 3.14 -40.15
N ASP A 384 -8.54 2.35 -39.73
CA ASP A 384 -8.98 2.19 -38.34
C ASP A 384 -8.23 1.09 -37.57
N ASN A 385 -7.29 0.42 -38.24
CA ASN A 385 -6.52 -0.65 -37.64
C ASN A 385 -5.53 -0.12 -36.59
N GLN A 386 -5.64 -0.65 -35.38
CA GLN A 386 -4.89 -0.21 -34.20
C GLN A 386 -3.49 -0.82 -34.09
N ASN A 387 -3.16 -1.82 -34.92
CA ASN A 387 -1.92 -2.59 -34.80
C ASN A 387 -0.78 -2.04 -35.68
N TYR A 388 -0.84 -0.76 -36.03
CA TYR A 388 0.16 -0.11 -36.89
C TYR A 388 0.88 1.01 -36.17
N ALA A 389 2.18 1.04 -36.40
CA ALA A 389 3.09 1.90 -35.71
C ALA A 389 3.13 3.30 -36.34
N VAL A 390 3.40 4.29 -35.51
CA VAL A 390 3.60 5.68 -35.91
C VAL A 390 5.09 5.99 -35.90
N ARG A 391 5.62 6.33 -37.07
CA ARG A 391 7.01 6.75 -37.26
C ARG A 391 7.05 8.22 -37.66
N PRO A 392 7.01 9.15 -36.70
CA PRO A 392 6.93 10.58 -37.01
C PRO A 392 8.21 11.10 -37.64
N ALA A 393 8.03 12.19 -38.37
CA ALA A 393 9.04 13.02 -38.99
C ALA A 393 8.79 14.50 -38.66
N ILE A 394 9.87 15.27 -38.51
CA ILE A 394 9.85 16.70 -38.22
C ILE A 394 10.97 17.40 -38.99
N TRP A 395 10.72 18.64 -39.39
CA TRP A 395 11.80 19.54 -39.83
C TRP A 395 12.25 20.39 -38.65
N VAL A 396 13.55 20.51 -38.43
CA VAL A 396 14.12 21.34 -37.36
C VAL A 396 15.17 22.32 -37.89
N SER A 397 15.33 23.46 -37.20
CA SER A 397 16.38 24.45 -37.47
C SER A 397 17.05 24.88 -36.17
N ALA A 398 18.38 24.97 -36.17
CA ALA A 398 19.16 25.45 -35.03
C ALA A 398 18.93 26.94 -34.74
N GLU A 399 18.51 27.73 -35.73
CA GLU A 399 18.22 29.16 -35.54
C GLU A 399 16.80 29.40 -35.02
N GLY A 400 15.94 28.38 -35.06
CA GLY A 400 14.51 28.51 -34.82
C GLY A 400 13.80 29.22 -35.99
N MET A 401 12.48 29.40 -35.88
CA MET A 401 11.77 30.29 -36.80
C MET A 401 11.93 31.73 -36.34
N THR A 402 12.71 32.54 -37.05
CA THR A 402 12.56 34.00 -37.00
C THR A 402 11.14 34.33 -37.43
N ARG A 403 10.38 35.03 -36.57
CA ARG A 403 9.09 35.60 -36.96
C ARG A 403 9.35 36.55 -38.12
N GLN A 404 8.95 36.16 -39.33
CA GLN A 404 8.73 37.11 -40.41
C GLN A 404 7.39 37.81 -40.21
#